data_AF-A0A6V7U148-F1
#
_entry.id   AF-A0A6V7U148-F1
#
_cell.length_a   1.000
_cell.length_b   1.000
_cell.length_c   1.000
_cell.angle_alpha   90.00
_cell.angle_beta   90.00
_cell.angle_gamma   90.00
#
_symmetry.space_group_name_H-M   'P 1'
#
loop_
_entity.id
_entity.type
_entity.pdbx_description
1 polymer ?
#
loop_
_entity_poly.entity_id
_entity_poly.type
_entity_poly.pdbx_seq_one_letter_code
_entity_poly.pdbx_strand_id
1 'polypeptide(L)'
;MLLSEINVRSLLFDALKIMQTSEIKLKMQLGKLDVDYEGDDEEPPELIKSAARKFISTTFRKTIAETVMPHLFALNAFLREKRSPLTEYCYGVILEICRDHQEQLDDFLASDPQLKAEIRFDLRQTAGGGGQQDNSNKKKRKIEIIKGEERREVNKKEIENNKNKCTNVHFHKHLDVKEVLIKN
;
A
#
# COMPACT_ATOMS: atom_id res chain seq x y z
N MET A 1 -2.83 -22.06 31.37
CA MET A 1 -1.58 -22.29 30.60
C MET A 1 -0.83 -20.97 30.57
N LEU A 2 0.41 -20.90 31.08
CA LEU A 2 1.15 -19.64 31.16
C LEU A 2 2.01 -19.46 29.91
N LEU A 3 1.92 -18.30 29.26
CA LEU A 3 2.77 -17.91 28.11
C LEU A 3 4.27 -17.87 28.47
N SER A 4 4.63 -17.91 29.75
CA SER A 4 6.01 -17.96 30.22
C SER A 4 6.67 -19.33 29.99
N GLU A 5 5.87 -20.39 29.89
CA GLU A 5 6.39 -21.76 29.69
C GLU A 5 7.01 -21.92 28.30
N ILE A 6 8.25 -22.43 28.25
CA ILE A 6 8.98 -22.58 26.99
C ILE A 6 8.29 -23.53 26.01
N ASN A 7 7.69 -24.60 26.52
CA ASN A 7 6.97 -25.59 25.70
C ASN A 7 5.72 -24.96 25.06
N VAL A 8 5.01 -24.10 25.80
CA VAL A 8 3.82 -23.40 25.29
C VAL A 8 4.22 -22.43 24.18
N ARG A 9 5.31 -21.68 24.37
CA ARG A 9 5.82 -20.75 23.36
C ARG A 9 6.31 -21.47 22.10
N SER A 10 7.01 -22.59 22.27
CA SER A 10 7.52 -23.38 21.15
C SER A 10 6.38 -23.99 20.34
N LEU A 11 5.39 -24.57 21.01
CA LEU A 11 4.19 -25.10 20.35
C LEU A 11 3.43 -24.01 19.58
N LEU A 12 3.24 -22.83 20.19
CA LEU A 12 2.57 -21.72 19.52
C LEU A 12 3.38 -21.19 18.33
N PHE A 13 4.70 -21.10 18.47
CA PHE A 13 5.58 -20.74 17.37
C PHE A 13 5.45 -21.71 16.19
N ASP A 14 5.53 -23.02 16.46
CA ASP A 14 5.40 -24.06 15.44
C ASP A 14 4.03 -24.01 14.76
N ALA A 15 2.95 -23.84 15.54
CA ALA A 15 1.61 -23.69 15.00
C ALA A 15 1.48 -22.48 14.06
N LEU A 16 1.99 -21.32 14.48
CA LEU A 16 1.98 -20.11 13.66
C LEU A 16 2.84 -20.29 12.40
N LYS A 17 3.99 -20.96 12.50
CA LYS A 17 4.84 -21.26 11.35
C LYS A 17 4.16 -22.19 10.36
N ILE A 18 3.53 -23.26 10.84
CA ILE A 18 2.77 -24.19 10.01
C ILE A 18 1.67 -23.44 9.27
N MET A 19 0.91 -22.57 9.93
CA MET A 19 -0.14 -21.76 9.27
C MET A 19 0.38 -20.87 8.13
N GLN A 20 1.67 -20.50 8.16
CA GLN A 20 2.30 -19.73 7.09
C GLN A 20 2.83 -20.57 5.92
N THR A 21 2.87 -21.90 6.07
CA THR A 21 3.34 -22.80 5.00
C THR A 21 2.36 -22.83 3.83
N SER A 22 2.88 -23.03 2.63
CA SER A 22 2.08 -23.12 1.40
C SER A 22 1.26 -24.42 1.29
N GLU A 23 1.63 -25.41 2.10
CA GLU A 23 1.15 -26.77 2.11
C GLU A 23 -0.17 -26.89 2.88
N ILE A 24 -0.29 -26.19 4.03
CA ILE A 24 -1.56 -26.14 4.78
C ILE A 24 -2.52 -25.09 4.23
N LYS A 25 -2.00 -24.10 3.48
CA LYS A 25 -2.84 -23.17 2.75
C LYS A 25 -3.60 -23.96 1.70
N LEU A 26 -4.90 -24.12 1.92
CA LEU A 26 -5.83 -24.44 0.85
C LEU A 26 -5.69 -23.34 -0.21
N LYS A 27 -4.79 -23.55 -1.18
CA LYS A 27 -4.76 -22.73 -2.40
C LYS A 27 -6.20 -22.71 -2.86
N MET A 28 -6.79 -21.52 -2.95
CA MET A 28 -8.23 -21.31 -3.20
C MET A 28 -8.67 -21.71 -4.62
N GLN A 29 -8.14 -22.82 -5.12
CA GLN A 29 -8.64 -23.57 -6.24
C GLN A 29 -9.82 -24.45 -5.83
N LEU A 30 -10.42 -24.33 -4.64
CA LEU A 30 -11.68 -25.02 -4.30
C LEU A 30 -12.84 -24.68 -5.26
N GLY A 31 -12.73 -23.58 -6.01
CA GLY A 31 -13.64 -23.24 -7.12
C GLY A 31 -13.07 -23.50 -8.53
N LYS A 32 -11.89 -24.11 -8.63
CA LYS A 32 -11.21 -24.52 -9.87
C LYS A 32 -10.89 -26.02 -9.92
N LEU A 33 -10.93 -26.72 -8.78
CA LEU A 33 -10.95 -28.17 -8.73
C LEU A 33 -12.27 -28.61 -9.35
N ASP A 34 -12.17 -29.49 -10.33
CA ASP A 34 -13.32 -30.26 -10.75
C ASP A 34 -13.85 -30.98 -9.52
N VAL A 35 -15.13 -30.76 -9.23
CA VAL A 35 -15.81 -31.50 -8.18
C VAL A 35 -15.99 -32.89 -8.79
N ASP A 36 -15.06 -33.79 -8.51
CA ASP A 36 -15.13 -35.19 -8.93
C ASP A 36 -16.37 -35.79 -8.27
N TYR A 37 -17.45 -35.85 -9.05
CA TYR A 37 -18.72 -36.40 -8.61
C TYR A 37 -18.59 -37.92 -8.78
N GLU A 38 -18.27 -38.64 -7.70
CA GLU A 38 -18.25 -40.11 -7.67
C GLU A 38 -19.68 -40.70 -7.57
N GLY A 39 -20.61 -40.20 -8.39
CA GLY A 39 -22.02 -40.59 -8.40
C GLY A 39 -22.53 -40.83 -9.82
N ASP A 40 -23.29 -41.93 -9.97
CA ASP A 40 -23.80 -42.57 -11.18
C ASP A 40 -24.22 -41.61 -12.34
N ASP A 41 -23.57 -41.81 -13.48
CA ASP A 41 -23.89 -41.53 -14.90
C ASP A 41 -24.52 -40.21 -15.41
N GLU A 42 -24.77 -39.18 -14.60
CA GLU A 42 -25.17 -37.87 -15.14
C GLU A 42 -24.33 -36.71 -14.57
N GLU A 43 -23.43 -36.19 -15.39
CA GLU A 43 -22.60 -35.04 -15.03
C GLU A 43 -23.50 -33.82 -14.74
N PRO A 44 -23.43 -33.23 -13.53
CA PRO A 44 -24.29 -32.09 -13.18
C PRO A 44 -24.08 -30.94 -14.18
N PRO A 45 -25.16 -30.25 -14.62
CA PRO A 45 -25.04 -29.09 -15.49
C PRO A 45 -24.01 -28.09 -14.97
N GLU A 46 -23.22 -27.51 -15.87
CA GLU A 46 -22.11 -26.59 -15.52
C GLU A 46 -22.57 -25.42 -14.64
N LEU A 47 -23.83 -24.99 -14.78
CA LEU A 47 -24.47 -24.01 -13.91
C LEU A 47 -24.47 -24.45 -12.44
N ILE A 48 -24.85 -25.70 -12.15
CA ILE A 48 -24.90 -26.28 -10.80
C ILE A 48 -23.48 -26.42 -10.23
N LYS A 49 -22.53 -26.92 -11.02
CA LYS A 49 -21.12 -27.00 -10.61
C LYS A 49 -20.56 -25.61 -10.28
N SER A 50 -20.84 -24.61 -11.11
CA SER A 50 -20.39 -23.23 -10.86
C SER A 50 -21.02 -22.62 -9.59
N ALA A 51 -22.29 -22.92 -9.34
CA ALA A 51 -23.01 -22.45 -8.16
C ALA A 51 -22.46 -23.09 -6.88
N ALA A 52 -22.19 -24.41 -6.90
CA ALA A 52 -21.56 -25.12 -5.79
C ALA A 52 -20.16 -24.58 -5.49
N ARG A 53 -19.32 -24.38 -6.53
CA ARG A 53 -17.98 -23.79 -6.39
C ARG A 53 -18.03 -22.38 -5.78
N LYS A 54 -18.97 -21.53 -6.22
CA LYS A 54 -19.21 -20.21 -5.64
C LYS A 54 -19.67 -20.30 -4.18
N PHE A 55 -20.59 -21.21 -3.88
CA PHE A 55 -21.11 -21.41 -2.54
C PHE A 55 -20.01 -21.85 -1.57
N ILE A 56 -19.22 -22.87 -1.93
CA ILE A 56 -18.09 -23.36 -1.13
C ILE A 56 -17.08 -22.22 -0.86
N SER A 57 -16.69 -21.51 -1.92
CA SER A 57 -15.78 -20.36 -1.81
C SER A 57 -16.34 -19.27 -0.88
N THR A 58 -17.62 -18.94 -1.01
CA THR A 58 -18.27 -17.90 -0.20
C THR A 58 -18.41 -18.31 1.26
N THR A 59 -18.85 -19.54 1.53
CA THR A 59 -18.99 -20.07 2.89
C THR A 59 -17.64 -20.16 3.58
N PHE A 60 -16.60 -20.66 2.90
CA PHE A 60 -15.24 -20.72 3.43
C PHE A 60 -14.69 -19.33 3.77
N ARG A 61 -14.83 -18.36 2.85
CA ARG A 61 -14.44 -16.95 3.09
C ARG A 61 -15.15 -16.38 4.31
N LYS A 62 -16.46 -16.65 4.43
CA LYS A 62 -17.27 -16.23 5.57
C LYS A 62 -16.79 -16.86 6.88
N THR A 63 -16.43 -18.15 6.89
CA THR A 63 -15.83 -18.81 8.05
C THR A 63 -14.49 -18.19 8.45
N ILE A 64 -13.65 -17.80 7.49
CA ILE A 64 -12.40 -17.08 7.80
C ILE A 64 -12.73 -15.73 8.48
N ALA A 65 -13.64 -14.95 7.89
CA ALA A 65 -14.04 -13.63 8.39
C ALA A 65 -14.62 -13.69 9.81
N GLU A 66 -15.55 -14.62 10.03
CA GLU A 66 -16.38 -14.66 11.25
C GLU A 66 -15.75 -15.51 12.35
N THR A 67 -14.99 -16.53 12.00
CA THR A 67 -14.43 -17.48 12.96
C THR A 67 -12.93 -17.34 13.09
N VAL A 68 -12.15 -17.33 12.02
CA VAL A 68 -10.68 -17.40 12.14
C VAL A 68 -10.06 -16.05 12.51
N MET A 69 -10.42 -14.99 11.78
CA MET A 69 -9.81 -13.66 11.92
C MET A 69 -10.00 -13.05 13.32
N PRO A 70 -11.19 -13.08 13.94
CA PRO A 70 -11.38 -12.49 15.27
C PRO A 70 -10.48 -13.12 16.33
N HIS A 71 -10.27 -14.44 16.26
CA HIS A 71 -9.41 -15.16 17.20
C HIS A 71 -7.93 -14.84 16.97
N LEU A 72 -7.50 -14.68 15.70
CA LEU A 72 -6.15 -14.22 15.39
C LEU A 72 -5.89 -12.79 15.87
N PHE A 73 -6.86 -11.88 15.70
CA PHE A 73 -6.74 -10.52 16.22
C PHE A 73 -6.67 -10.47 17.75
N ALA A 74 -7.54 -11.23 18.42
CA ALA A 74 -7.51 -11.35 19.87
C ALA A 74 -6.18 -11.93 20.37
N LEU A 75 -5.67 -12.97 19.72
CA LEU A 75 -4.37 -13.56 20.04
C LEU A 75 -3.23 -12.56 19.81
N ASN A 76 -3.23 -11.84 18.69
CA ASN A 76 -2.21 -10.83 18.39
C ASN A 76 -2.22 -9.70 19.42
N ALA A 77 -3.41 -9.20 19.80
CA ALA A 77 -3.55 -8.20 20.86
C ALA A 77 -3.02 -8.70 22.20
N PHE A 78 -3.36 -9.93 22.58
CA PHE A 78 -2.86 -10.57 23.79
C PHE A 78 -1.33 -10.71 23.79
N LEU A 79 -0.73 -11.17 22.68
CA LEU A 79 0.72 -11.28 22.56
C LEU A 79 1.42 -9.91 22.62
N ARG A 80 0.81 -8.86 22.04
CA ARG A 80 1.30 -7.47 22.10
C ARG A 80 1.29 -6.93 23.52
N GLU A 81 0.22 -7.15 24.27
CA GLU A 81 0.11 -6.76 25.68
C GLU A 81 1.22 -7.41 26.51
N LYS A 82 1.51 -8.70 26.26
CA LYS A 82 2.59 -9.43 26.94
C LYS A 82 3.99 -9.15 26.38
N ARG A 83 4.12 -8.26 25.39
CA ARG A 83 5.38 -7.96 24.68
C ARG A 83 6.11 -9.22 24.21
N SER A 84 5.33 -10.20 23.76
CA SER A 84 5.85 -11.49 23.33
C SER A 84 6.54 -11.37 21.96
N PRO A 85 7.69 -12.01 21.73
CA PRO A 85 8.27 -12.08 20.39
C PRO A 85 7.41 -12.88 19.42
N LEU A 86 6.40 -13.63 19.91
CA LEU A 86 5.45 -14.35 19.07
C LEU A 86 4.47 -13.43 18.34
N THR A 87 4.37 -12.16 18.75
CA THR A 87 3.54 -11.15 18.07
C THR A 87 3.87 -11.05 16.59
N GLU A 88 5.15 -11.05 16.20
CA GLU A 88 5.56 -10.92 14.81
C GLU A 88 5.04 -12.10 13.96
N TYR A 89 5.12 -13.32 14.48
CA TYR A 89 4.64 -14.52 13.79
C TYR A 89 3.12 -14.54 13.67
N CYS A 90 2.41 -14.15 14.73
CA CYS A 90 0.95 -14.05 14.70
C CYS A 90 0.47 -12.97 13.73
N TYR A 91 1.13 -11.81 13.74
CA TYR A 91 0.86 -10.75 12.78
C TYR A 91 1.20 -11.17 11.33
N GLY A 92 2.26 -11.95 11.15
CA GLY A 92 2.60 -12.55 9.88
C GLY A 92 1.49 -13.44 9.33
N VAL A 93 0.88 -14.31 10.16
CA VAL A 93 -0.28 -15.12 9.76
C VAL A 93 -1.45 -14.23 9.32
N ILE A 94 -1.76 -13.18 10.08
CA ILE A 94 -2.82 -12.21 9.75
C ILE A 94 -2.56 -11.57 8.38
N LEU A 95 -1.33 -11.08 8.14
CA LEU A 95 -0.97 -10.46 6.88
C LEU A 95 -1.10 -11.41 5.71
N GLU A 96 -0.71 -12.68 5.86
CA GLU A 96 -0.86 -13.66 4.79
C GLU A 96 -2.32 -13.95 4.44
N ILE A 97 -3.19 -14.11 5.44
CA ILE A 97 -4.63 -14.30 5.21
C ILE A 97 -5.21 -13.04 4.53
N CYS A 98 -4.87 -11.85 5.00
CA CYS A 98 -5.32 -10.60 4.37
C CYS A 98 -4.77 -10.42 2.95
N ARG A 99 -3.59 -10.95 2.64
CA ARG A 99 -3.00 -10.94 1.29
C ARG A 99 -3.76 -11.87 0.35
N ASP A 100 -4.17 -13.03 0.84
CA ASP A 100 -4.89 -14.03 0.04
C ASP A 100 -6.36 -13.63 -0.19
N HIS A 101 -6.90 -12.72 0.63
CA HIS A 101 -8.30 -12.29 0.62
C HIS A 101 -8.47 -10.76 0.66
N GLN A 102 -7.72 -10.01 -0.15
CA GLN A 102 -7.76 -8.54 -0.13
C GLN A 102 -9.16 -7.95 -0.36
N GLU A 103 -10.00 -8.62 -1.14
CA GLU A 103 -11.38 -8.23 -1.41
C GLU A 103 -12.28 -8.28 -0.17
N GLN A 104 -11.93 -9.06 0.85
CA GLN A 104 -12.68 -9.19 2.10
C GLN A 104 -12.08 -8.34 3.23
N LEU A 105 -11.03 -7.57 2.94
CA LEU A 105 -10.32 -6.82 3.97
C LEU A 105 -11.21 -5.78 4.67
N ASP A 106 -12.19 -5.23 3.95
CA ASP A 106 -13.17 -4.31 4.53
C ASP A 106 -14.12 -5.01 5.51
N ASP A 107 -14.45 -6.28 5.29
CA ASP A 107 -15.29 -7.09 6.19
C ASP A 107 -14.50 -7.55 7.42
N PHE A 108 -13.28 -8.06 7.22
CA PHE A 108 -12.42 -8.53 8.32
C PHE A 108 -12.11 -7.43 9.34
N LEU A 109 -12.01 -6.18 8.88
CA LEU A 109 -11.54 -5.04 9.67
C LEU A 109 -12.59 -3.92 9.73
N ALA A 110 -13.88 -4.26 9.59
CA ALA A 110 -14.97 -3.30 9.69
C ALA A 110 -14.94 -2.55 11.04
N SER A 111 -14.55 -3.25 12.11
CA SER A 111 -14.48 -2.72 13.48
C SER A 111 -13.18 -1.98 13.80
N ASP A 112 -12.15 -2.05 12.95
CA ASP A 112 -10.85 -1.44 13.22
C ASP A 112 -10.26 -0.77 11.96
N PRO A 113 -10.68 0.49 11.68
CA PRO A 113 -10.22 1.22 10.50
C PRO A 113 -8.73 1.57 10.55
N GLN A 114 -8.13 1.66 11.75
CA GLN A 114 -6.71 1.93 11.89
C GLN A 114 -5.89 0.70 11.51
N LEU A 115 -6.21 -0.46 12.08
CA LEU A 115 -5.56 -1.73 11.73
C LEU A 115 -5.73 -2.05 10.25
N LYS A 116 -6.88 -1.71 9.66
CA LYS A 116 -7.09 -1.79 8.20
C LYS A 116 -6.10 -0.95 7.41
N ALA A 117 -5.85 0.29 7.83
CA ALA A 117 -4.89 1.16 7.17
C ALA A 117 -3.45 0.63 7.28
N GLU A 118 -3.08 0.11 8.46
CA GLU A 118 -1.78 -0.52 8.72
C GLU A 118 -1.58 -1.74 7.82
N ILE A 119 -2.52 -2.70 7.82
CA ILE A 119 -2.44 -3.90 6.98
C ILE A 119 -2.38 -3.53 5.49
N ARG A 120 -3.21 -2.59 5.02
CA ARG A 120 -3.13 -2.14 3.61
C ARG A 120 -1.78 -1.54 3.25
N PHE A 121 -1.14 -0.83 4.18
CA PHE A 121 0.20 -0.30 3.98
C PHE A 121 1.23 -1.42 3.89
N ASP A 122 1.22 -2.35 4.83
CA ASP A 122 2.17 -3.46 4.90
C ASP A 122 2.04 -4.41 3.70
N LEU A 123 0.81 -4.69 3.25
CA LEU A 123 0.56 -5.46 2.04
C LEU A 123 1.12 -4.78 0.78
N ARG A 124 1.06 -3.45 0.69
CA ARG A 124 1.67 -2.70 -0.42
C ARG A 124 3.19 -2.73 -0.37
N GLN A 125 3.79 -2.64 0.81
CA GLN A 125 5.23 -2.68 0.99
C GLN A 125 5.82 -4.06 0.65
N THR A 126 5.11 -5.13 1.01
CA THR A 126 5.52 -6.51 0.75
C THR A 126 5.25 -6.96 -0.69
N ALA A 127 4.17 -6.49 -1.33
CA ALA A 127 3.88 -6.78 -2.74
C ALA A 127 4.74 -5.97 -3.72
N GLY A 128 5.06 -4.72 -3.38
CA GLY A 128 5.94 -3.86 -4.15
C GLY A 128 7.32 -3.83 -3.53
N GLY A 129 8.10 -4.90 -3.71
CA GLY A 129 9.43 -5.11 -3.10
C GLY A 129 10.16 -3.82 -2.71
N GLY A 130 10.03 -3.43 -1.43
CA GLY A 130 10.91 -2.54 -0.67
C GLY A 130 11.36 -1.17 -1.22
N GLY A 131 10.96 -0.67 -2.40
CA GLY A 131 11.70 0.46 -3.02
C GLY A 131 10.99 1.48 -3.92
N GLN A 132 9.70 1.34 -4.27
CA GLN A 132 9.10 2.21 -5.29
C GLN A 132 8.29 3.41 -4.78
N GLN A 133 7.68 3.36 -3.59
CA GLN A 133 6.95 4.51 -3.05
C GLN A 133 7.87 5.63 -2.56
N ASP A 134 9.01 5.29 -1.94
CA ASP A 134 10.03 6.27 -1.56
C ASP A 134 10.62 6.98 -2.77
N ASN A 135 10.86 6.28 -3.87
CA ASN A 135 11.36 6.88 -5.10
C ASN A 135 10.35 7.83 -5.75
N SER A 136 9.06 7.53 -5.69
CA SER A 136 8.01 8.40 -6.25
C SER A 136 7.87 9.70 -5.46
N ASN A 137 7.90 9.64 -4.14
CA ASN A 137 7.84 10.83 -3.28
C ASN A 137 9.15 11.64 -3.32
N LYS A 138 10.32 10.98 -3.40
CA LYS A 138 11.63 11.65 -3.54
C LYS A 138 11.76 12.33 -4.91
N LYS A 139 11.24 11.72 -5.98
CA LYS A 139 11.20 12.29 -7.34
C LYS A 139 10.25 13.48 -7.42
N LYS A 140 9.07 13.44 -6.79
CA LYS A 140 8.16 14.60 -6.68
C LYS A 140 8.81 15.79 -5.98
N ARG A 141 9.44 15.59 -4.81
CA ARG A 141 10.13 16.67 -4.08
C ARG A 141 11.29 17.27 -4.90
N LYS A 142 12.07 16.42 -5.60
CA LYS A 142 13.18 16.90 -6.44
C LYS A 142 12.70 17.73 -7.63
N ILE A 143 11.58 17.36 -8.25
CA ILE A 143 10.95 18.13 -9.34
C ILE A 143 10.40 19.47 -8.84
N GLU A 144 9.82 19.51 -7.63
CA GLU A 144 9.32 20.76 -7.04
C GLU A 144 10.44 21.75 -6.71
N ILE A 145 11.59 21.27 -6.23
CA ILE A 145 12.77 22.11 -5.96
C ILE A 145 13.31 22.71 -7.27
N ILE A 146 13.51 21.89 -8.30
CA ILE A 146 14.01 22.35 -9.62
C ILE A 146 13.05 23.38 -10.23
N LYS A 147 11.74 23.12 -10.20
CA LYS A 147 10.72 24.07 -10.69
C LYS A 147 10.67 25.37 -9.88
N GLY A 148 11.03 25.32 -8.60
CA GLY A 148 11.16 26.51 -7.75
C GLY A 148 12.39 27.35 -8.11
N GLU A 149 13.52 26.70 -8.41
CA GLU A 149 14.77 27.34 -8.82
C GLU A 149 14.65 27.98 -10.21
N GLU A 150 14.04 27.29 -11.18
CA GLU A 150 13.78 27.83 -12.52
C GLU A 150 12.91 29.09 -12.48
N ARG A 151 11.87 29.12 -11.65
CA ARG A 151 11.03 30.32 -11.47
C ARG A 151 11.80 31.50 -10.86
N ARG A 152 12.71 31.23 -9.92
CA ARG A 152 13.56 32.27 -9.33
C ARG A 152 14.54 32.84 -10.34
N GLU A 153 15.07 32.00 -11.23
CA GLU A 153 16.02 32.41 -12.26
C GLU A 153 15.36 33.21 -13.38
N VAL A 154 14.15 32.82 -13.80
CA VAL A 154 13.33 33.61 -14.75
C VAL A 154 13.01 34.98 -14.16
N ASN A 155 12.60 35.05 -12.89
CA ASN A 155 12.26 36.31 -12.24
C ASN A 155 13.49 37.24 -12.10
N LYS A 156 14.68 36.69 -11.82
CA LYS A 156 15.93 37.48 -11.80
C LYS A 156 16.26 38.08 -13.17
N LYS A 157 16.17 37.28 -14.24
CA LYS A 157 16.41 37.74 -15.61
C LYS A 157 15.42 38.81 -16.05
N GLU A 158 14.17 38.72 -15.61
CA GLU A 158 13.15 39.73 -15.90
C GLU A 158 13.40 41.04 -15.17
N ILE A 159 13.84 40.98 -13.91
CA ILE A 159 14.28 42.16 -13.15
C ILE A 159 15.51 42.82 -13.80
N GLU A 160 16.47 42.03 -14.26
CA GLU A 160 17.67 42.52 -14.94
C GLU A 160 17.36 43.14 -16.31
N ASN A 161 16.49 42.51 -17.10
CA ASN A 161 16.02 43.09 -18.37
C ASN A 161 15.25 44.40 -18.15
N ASN A 162 14.42 44.49 -17.10
CA ASN A 162 13.72 45.72 -16.77
C ASN A 162 14.67 46.83 -16.30
N LYS A 163 15.75 46.50 -15.57
CA LYS A 163 16.82 47.45 -15.21
C LYS A 163 17.54 47.97 -16.46
N ASN A 164 17.91 47.08 -17.39
CA ASN A 164 18.60 47.43 -18.63
C ASN A 164 17.72 48.27 -19.58
N LYS A 165 16.41 48.08 -19.54
CA LYS A 165 15.45 48.91 -20.27
C LYS A 165 15.37 50.32 -19.67
N CYS A 166 15.40 50.46 -18.35
CA CYS A 166 15.35 51.76 -17.66
C CYS A 166 16.62 52.61 -17.90
N THR A 167 17.80 51.99 -18.00
CA THR A 167 19.04 52.69 -18.34
C THR A 167 19.08 53.18 -19.79
N ASN A 168 18.45 52.46 -20.73
CA ASN A 168 18.45 52.84 -22.15
C ASN A 168 17.53 54.04 -22.43
N VAL A 169 16.46 54.23 -21.65
CA VAL A 169 15.56 55.39 -21.78
C VAL A 169 16.23 56.69 -21.32
N HIS A 170 17.26 56.63 -20.47
CA HIS A 170 17.97 57.81 -19.99
C HIS A 170 19.03 58.34 -20.98
N PHE A 171 19.56 57.49 -21.88
CA PHE A 171 20.58 57.90 -22.86
C PHE A 171 20.01 58.53 -24.14
N HIS A 172 18.74 58.26 -24.50
CA HIS A 172 18.11 58.84 -25.70
C HIS A 172 17.46 60.22 -25.49
N LYS A 173 17.53 60.79 -24.28
CA LYS A 173 17.04 62.16 -24.01
C LYS A 173 18.15 63.22 -23.95
N HIS A 174 19.40 62.85 -24.27
CA HIS A 174 20.55 63.75 -24.14
C HIS A 174 21.30 64.06 -25.44
N LEU A 175 20.70 63.74 -26.60
CA LEU A 175 21.05 64.37 -27.88
C LEU A 175 19.87 65.25 -28.31
N ASP A 176 19.81 66.51 -27.87
CA ASP A 176 19.00 67.56 -28.54
C ASP A 176 19.14 68.98 -27.94
N VAL A 177 20.32 69.36 -27.42
CA VAL A 177 20.52 70.75 -26.90
C VAL A 177 21.88 71.38 -27.26
N LYS A 178 22.59 70.91 -28.29
CA LYS A 178 23.90 71.49 -28.67
C LYS A 178 24.10 71.86 -30.15
N GLU A 179 23.04 72.09 -30.92
CA GLU A 179 23.14 72.72 -32.26
C GLU A 179 22.27 73.97 -32.41
N VAL A 180 22.32 74.89 -31.44
CA VAL A 180 21.85 76.27 -31.63
C VAL A 180 22.87 77.22 -31.04
N LEU A 181 23.93 77.52 -31.79
CA LEU A 181 24.97 78.58 -31.62
C LEU A 181 26.16 78.09 -32.47
N ILE A 182 26.36 78.49 -33.72
CA ILE A 182 26.82 79.80 -34.17
C ILE A 182 26.53 79.90 -35.69
N LYS A 183 25.65 80.83 -36.09
CA LYS A 183 25.69 81.48 -37.40
C LYS A 183 25.76 82.98 -37.11
N ASN A 184 26.96 83.53 -37.30
CA ASN A 184 27.30 84.88 -37.76
C ASN A 184 28.74 85.18 -37.36
#